data_AF-A0A484NSR8-F1
#
_entry.id   AF-A0A484NSR8-F1
#
_cell.length_a   1.000
_cell.length_b   1.000
_cell.length_c   1.000
_cell.angle_alpha   90.00
_cell.angle_beta   90.00
_cell.angle_gamma   90.00
#
_symmetry.space_group_name_H-M   'P 1'
#
loop_
_entity.id
_entity.type
_entity.pdbx_description
1 polymer ?
#
loop_
_entity_poly.entity_id
_entity_poly.type
_entity_poly.pdbx_seq_one_letter_code
_entity_poly.pdbx_strand_id
1 'polypeptide(L)'
;MEDILTDIPPPSRFFLEDLNNFAPRSSPLPSPFLLFSSPNPEKYSHPSLLIIAMSFPSTHFFHHLSSKTLVATLILPEIPLSGNSVEPSLRDKSCNIYAIHHSDKLILVASVQYPVTAERSHAVAKLLAGQKIIPDRVLVLDTIRSRNFRGKLPPDETLAFKLESSLERAHDDSSQLVKGLDYLPSGSVVDGLAAALLGRCEMDKIKGTVLVSWPEAGGPVTSLVKSLLLKNVFPGMMDHTSPDKGKSDFSWPGRIKDHLLDSDLYT
;
A
#
# COMPACT_ATOMS: atom_id res chain seq x y z
N MET A 1 52.86 -23.05 -31.97
CA MET A 1 53.03 -23.82 -30.74
C MET A 1 51.94 -23.33 -29.83
N GLU A 2 50.80 -24.02 -29.83
CA GLU A 2 49.62 -23.63 -29.06
C GLU A 2 49.80 -24.16 -27.63
N ASP A 3 49.63 -23.28 -26.64
CA ASP A 3 49.74 -23.62 -25.22
C ASP A 3 48.59 -24.55 -24.82
N ILE A 4 48.91 -25.81 -24.48
CA ILE A 4 47.98 -26.89 -24.12
C ILE A 4 47.79 -26.97 -22.58
N LEU A 5 48.18 -25.95 -21.82
CA LEU A 5 48.21 -25.99 -20.34
C LEU A 5 47.52 -24.80 -19.66
N THR A 6 46.31 -24.47 -20.09
CA THR A 6 45.36 -23.76 -19.20
C THR A 6 44.07 -24.56 -19.11
N ASP A 7 43.87 -25.23 -17.98
CA ASP A 7 42.61 -25.90 -17.55
C ASP A 7 41.42 -24.92 -17.38
N ILE A 8 41.56 -23.69 -17.84
CA ILE A 8 40.55 -22.65 -17.71
C ILE A 8 39.68 -22.75 -18.97
N PRO A 9 38.41 -23.19 -18.86
CA PRO A 9 37.52 -23.23 -20.01
C PRO A 9 37.41 -21.82 -20.61
N PRO A 10 37.29 -21.70 -21.94
CA PRO A 10 37.13 -20.41 -22.59
C PRO A 10 35.92 -19.68 -21.98
N PRO A 11 35.98 -18.35 -21.82
CA PRO A 11 34.89 -17.58 -21.24
C PRO A 11 33.59 -17.86 -22.01
N SER A 12 32.50 -18.07 -21.25
CA SER A 12 31.17 -18.33 -21.82
C SER A 12 30.85 -17.30 -22.91
N ARG A 13 30.47 -17.79 -24.09
CA ARG A 13 29.96 -16.93 -25.18
C ARG A 13 28.54 -16.42 -24.94
N PHE A 14 27.84 -17.00 -23.96
CA PHE A 14 26.50 -16.59 -23.58
C PHE A 14 26.60 -15.48 -22.55
N PHE A 15 25.90 -14.38 -22.81
CA PHE A 15 25.63 -13.38 -21.79
C PHE A 15 24.67 -13.97 -20.74
N LEU A 16 24.64 -13.38 -19.55
CA LEU A 16 23.77 -13.85 -18.47
C LEU A 16 22.29 -13.84 -18.91
N GLU A 17 21.89 -12.89 -19.75
CA GLU A 17 20.55 -12.86 -20.34
C GLU A 17 20.28 -14.01 -21.32
N ASP A 18 21.30 -14.49 -22.05
CA ASP A 18 21.16 -15.60 -22.98
C ASP A 18 20.98 -16.93 -22.24
N LEU A 19 21.64 -17.07 -21.09
CA LEU A 19 21.49 -18.25 -20.22
C LEU A 19 20.07 -18.38 -19.65
N ASN A 20 19.36 -17.26 -19.44
CA ASN A 20 17.97 -17.27 -18.98
C ASN A 20 17.00 -17.90 -19.99
N ASN A 21 17.35 -17.95 -21.29
CA ASN A 21 16.53 -18.64 -22.30
C ASN A 21 16.53 -20.16 -22.12
N PHE A 22 17.58 -20.71 -21.49
CA PHE A 22 17.72 -22.14 -21.21
C PHE A 22 17.20 -22.53 -19.83
N ALA A 23 16.93 -21.55 -18.96
CA ALA A 23 16.30 -21.80 -17.68
C ALA A 23 14.82 -22.18 -17.91
N PRO A 24 14.33 -23.28 -17.32
CA PRO A 24 12.90 -23.58 -17.34
C PRO A 24 12.14 -22.40 -16.71
N ARG A 25 11.02 -21.99 -17.34
CA ARG A 25 10.18 -20.91 -16.81
C ARG A 25 9.83 -21.21 -15.36
N SER A 26 10.04 -20.24 -14.49
CA SER A 26 9.62 -20.37 -13.09
C SER A 26 8.14 -20.71 -13.02
N SER A 27 7.78 -21.61 -12.09
CA SER A 27 6.38 -21.96 -11.88
C SER A 27 5.58 -20.70 -11.54
N PRO A 28 4.39 -20.49 -12.14
CA PRO A 28 3.59 -19.31 -11.85
C PRO A 28 3.26 -19.28 -10.36
N LEU A 29 3.47 -18.12 -9.74
CA LEU A 29 3.10 -17.93 -8.34
C LEU A 29 1.58 -18.09 -8.19
N PRO A 30 1.10 -18.73 -7.10
CA PRO A 30 -0.32 -18.88 -6.84
C PRO A 30 -1.01 -17.51 -6.77
N SER A 31 -2.25 -17.42 -7.24
CA SER A 31 -2.97 -16.14 -7.28
C SER A 31 -3.34 -15.63 -5.89
N PRO A 32 -3.29 -14.31 -5.64
CA PRO A 32 -3.84 -13.73 -4.43
C PRO A 32 -5.35 -13.90 -4.37
N PHE A 33 -5.93 -14.01 -3.17
CA PHE A 33 -7.37 -14.16 -3.00
C PHE A 33 -7.90 -13.48 -1.73
N LEU A 34 -9.19 -13.12 -1.74
CA LEU A 34 -9.92 -12.59 -0.59
C LEU A 34 -10.66 -13.70 0.12
N LEU A 35 -10.45 -13.81 1.43
CA LEU A 35 -11.21 -14.65 2.34
C LEU A 35 -12.19 -13.77 3.11
N PHE A 36 -13.50 -13.96 2.92
CA PHE A 36 -14.52 -13.21 3.64
C PHE A 36 -14.88 -13.92 4.95
N SER A 37 -15.03 -13.14 6.02
CA SER A 37 -15.48 -13.60 7.33
C SER A 37 -17.01 -13.77 7.41
N SER A 38 -17.75 -13.12 6.50
CA SER A 38 -19.21 -13.18 6.44
C SER A 38 -19.68 -14.21 5.39
N PRO A 39 -20.78 -14.95 5.67
CA PRO A 39 -21.40 -15.84 4.68
C PRO A 39 -22.07 -15.08 3.52
N ASN A 40 -22.32 -13.77 3.67
CA ASN A 40 -22.88 -12.92 2.63
C ASN A 40 -21.85 -11.87 2.14
N PRO A 41 -20.93 -12.25 1.24
CA PRO A 41 -19.90 -11.36 0.73
C PRO A 41 -20.46 -10.26 -0.19
N GLU A 42 -21.62 -10.49 -0.82
CA GLU A 42 -22.26 -9.55 -1.75
C GLU A 42 -22.65 -8.23 -1.09
N LYS A 43 -22.83 -8.21 0.23
CA LYS A 43 -23.07 -6.97 0.99
C LYS A 43 -21.91 -5.97 0.85
N TYR A 44 -20.70 -6.44 0.55
CA TYR A 44 -19.47 -5.64 0.54
C TYR A 44 -18.89 -5.43 -0.86
N SER A 45 -19.62 -5.83 -1.91
CA SER A 45 -19.13 -5.74 -3.30
C SER A 45 -19.10 -4.29 -3.81
N HIS A 46 -20.02 -3.43 -3.35
CA HIS A 46 -20.16 -2.04 -3.83
C HIS A 46 -20.08 -1.01 -2.70
N PRO A 47 -18.90 -0.78 -2.10
CA PRO A 47 -18.75 0.28 -1.13
C PRO A 47 -18.65 1.66 -1.78
N SER A 48 -19.15 2.68 -1.09
CA SER A 48 -19.05 4.08 -1.54
C SER A 48 -17.62 4.61 -1.55
N LEU A 49 -16.77 4.07 -0.67
CA LEU A 49 -15.36 4.42 -0.57
C LEU A 49 -14.56 3.19 -0.14
N LEU A 50 -13.47 2.93 -0.83
CA LEU A 50 -12.44 1.97 -0.43
C LEU A 50 -11.17 2.73 -0.03
N ILE A 51 -10.74 2.57 1.21
CA ILE A 51 -9.50 3.13 1.73
C ILE A 51 -8.45 2.02 1.81
N ILE A 52 -7.28 2.24 1.21
CA ILE A 52 -6.14 1.32 1.28
C ILE A 52 -5.07 1.99 2.15
N ALA A 53 -4.93 1.51 3.39
CA ALA A 53 -3.96 1.99 4.36
C ALA A 53 -2.67 1.17 4.27
N MET A 54 -1.58 1.80 3.81
CA MET A 54 -0.27 1.16 3.64
C MET A 54 0.83 1.89 4.43
N SER A 55 0.68 3.19 4.66
CA SER A 55 1.60 3.97 5.50
C SER A 55 1.40 3.66 6.98
N PHE A 56 2.47 3.70 7.77
CA PHE A 56 2.39 3.52 9.22
C PHE A 56 1.37 4.46 9.89
N PRO A 57 1.33 5.78 9.59
CA PRO A 57 0.31 6.69 10.11
C PRO A 57 -1.13 6.21 9.86
N SER A 58 -1.40 5.70 8.65
CA SER A 58 -2.75 5.27 8.27
C SER A 58 -3.14 3.96 8.93
N THR A 59 -2.26 2.95 8.92
CA THR A 59 -2.52 1.67 9.57
C THR A 59 -2.68 1.83 11.08
N HIS A 60 -1.85 2.67 11.70
CA HIS A 60 -1.98 3.04 13.12
C HIS A 60 -3.35 3.68 13.42
N PHE A 61 -3.79 4.65 12.61
CA PHE A 61 -5.08 5.31 12.79
C PHE A 61 -6.25 4.31 12.72
N PHE A 62 -6.30 3.48 11.68
CA PHE A 62 -7.41 2.53 11.51
C PHE A 62 -7.36 1.37 12.51
N HIS A 63 -6.19 0.99 12.98
CA HIS A 63 -6.05 0.00 14.04
C HIS A 63 -6.72 0.46 15.34
N HIS A 64 -6.57 1.74 15.70
CA HIS A 64 -7.16 2.32 16.92
C HIS A 64 -8.61 2.80 16.74
N LEU A 65 -9.16 2.76 15.53
CA LEU A 65 -10.55 3.14 15.28
C LEU A 65 -11.51 2.07 15.85
N SER A 66 -12.37 2.45 16.78
CA SER A 66 -13.27 1.51 17.48
C SER A 66 -14.47 1.05 16.64
N SER A 67 -14.96 1.89 15.72
CA SER A 67 -16.17 1.67 14.92
C SER A 67 -15.92 0.88 13.63
N LYS A 68 -15.25 -0.27 13.72
CA LYS A 68 -14.93 -1.11 12.55
C LYS A 68 -15.25 -2.59 12.78
N THR A 69 -15.68 -3.26 11.71
CA THR A 69 -15.97 -4.71 11.72
C THR A 69 -15.06 -5.42 10.73
N LEU A 70 -14.42 -6.52 11.12
CA LEU A 70 -13.59 -7.30 10.19
C LEU A 70 -14.51 -8.05 9.20
N VAL A 71 -14.26 -7.86 7.91
CA VAL A 71 -15.11 -8.40 6.84
C VAL A 71 -14.38 -9.41 5.97
N ALA A 72 -13.12 -9.13 5.65
CA ALA A 72 -12.32 -10.01 4.82
C ALA A 72 -10.83 -9.84 5.12
N THR A 73 -10.04 -10.80 4.67
CA THR A 73 -8.58 -10.72 4.68
C THR A 73 -8.06 -11.08 3.29
N LEU A 74 -7.14 -10.27 2.77
CA LEU A 74 -6.39 -10.58 1.57
C LEU A 74 -5.24 -11.51 1.93
N ILE A 75 -5.17 -12.64 1.24
CA ILE A 75 -4.12 -13.64 1.41
C ILE A 75 -3.20 -13.61 0.19
N LEU A 76 -1.92 -13.31 0.46
CA LEU A 76 -0.81 -13.58 -0.44
C LEU A 76 -0.17 -14.91 -0.04
N PRO A 77 -0.26 -15.97 -0.86
CA PRO A 77 0.22 -17.30 -0.48
C PRO A 77 1.72 -17.37 -0.14
N GLU A 78 2.51 -16.44 -0.65
CA GLU A 78 3.96 -16.31 -0.41
C GLU A 78 4.31 -15.65 0.93
N ILE A 79 3.35 -14.98 1.58
CA ILE A 79 3.60 -14.30 2.86
C ILE A 79 3.29 -15.27 4.00
N PRO A 80 4.28 -15.61 4.84
CA PRO A 80 4.05 -16.53 5.95
C PRO A 80 3.14 -15.89 6.99
N LEU A 81 2.12 -16.64 7.41
CA LEU A 81 1.22 -16.25 8.51
C LEU A 81 1.80 -16.57 9.90
N SER A 82 2.95 -17.25 9.95
CA SER A 82 3.64 -17.58 11.19
C SER A 82 4.09 -16.32 11.93
N GLY A 83 3.77 -16.23 13.22
CA GLY A 83 4.13 -15.08 14.05
C GLY A 83 3.07 -13.98 14.10
N ASN A 84 1.96 -14.14 13.37
CA ASN A 84 0.80 -13.27 13.54
C ASN A 84 0.06 -13.61 14.84
N SER A 85 -0.46 -12.59 15.52
CA SER A 85 -1.34 -12.78 16.68
C SER A 85 -2.73 -13.28 16.29
N VAL A 86 -3.42 -13.88 17.26
CA VAL A 86 -4.81 -14.32 17.10
C VAL A 86 -5.75 -13.12 16.94
N GLU A 87 -5.50 -12.06 17.71
CA GLU A 87 -6.16 -10.77 17.54
C GLU A 87 -5.35 -9.90 16.58
N PRO A 88 -6.00 -9.04 15.76
CA PRO A 88 -5.30 -8.17 14.83
C PRO A 88 -4.32 -7.26 15.58
N SER A 89 -3.07 -7.27 15.16
CA SER A 89 -1.99 -6.42 15.69
C SER A 89 -1.40 -5.53 14.59
N LEU A 90 -0.73 -4.44 14.98
CA LEU A 90 0.05 -3.61 14.06
C LEU A 90 1.31 -4.32 13.54
N ARG A 91 1.76 -5.39 14.22
CA ARG A 91 2.97 -6.15 13.86
C ARG A 91 2.69 -7.34 12.96
N ASP A 92 1.41 -7.67 12.75
CA ASP A 92 1.02 -8.82 11.94
C ASP A 92 1.35 -8.58 10.47
N LYS A 93 1.84 -9.61 9.79
CA LYS A 93 1.98 -9.62 8.34
C LYS A 93 0.63 -9.99 7.74
N SER A 94 -0.33 -9.08 7.83
CA SER A 94 -1.71 -9.30 7.36
C SER A 94 -2.22 -8.19 6.46
N CYS A 95 -3.27 -8.46 5.70
CA CYS A 95 -4.03 -7.45 4.98
C CYS A 95 -5.51 -7.60 5.30
N ASN A 96 -5.92 -7.01 6.42
CA ASN A 96 -7.29 -7.10 6.93
C ASN A 96 -8.15 -5.98 6.35
N ILE A 97 -9.36 -6.35 5.91
CA ILE A 97 -10.36 -5.46 5.33
C ILE A 97 -11.49 -5.32 6.34
N TYR A 98 -11.70 -4.08 6.78
CA TYR A 98 -12.72 -3.71 7.74
C TYR A 98 -13.85 -2.92 7.07
N ALA A 99 -15.09 -3.14 7.49
CA ALA A 99 -16.21 -2.26 7.16
C ALA A 99 -16.45 -1.24 8.27
N ILE A 100 -16.60 0.00 7.85
CA ILE A 100 -17.00 1.15 8.66
C ILE A 100 -18.31 1.66 8.08
N HIS A 101 -19.31 1.80 8.95
CA HIS A 101 -20.57 2.44 8.59
C HIS A 101 -20.52 3.89 9.08
N HIS A 102 -20.52 4.85 8.14
CA HIS A 102 -20.50 6.28 8.46
C HIS A 102 -21.58 6.99 7.64
N SER A 103 -22.52 7.67 8.31
CA SER A 103 -23.61 8.41 7.67
C SER A 103 -24.35 7.60 6.59
N ASP A 104 -24.76 6.37 6.93
CA ASP A 104 -25.44 5.38 6.06
C ASP A 104 -24.65 4.90 4.83
N LYS A 105 -23.38 5.30 4.71
CA LYS A 105 -22.49 4.85 3.64
C LYS A 105 -21.60 3.71 4.12
N LEU A 106 -21.44 2.70 3.26
CA LEU A 106 -20.48 1.64 3.46
C LEU A 106 -19.10 2.12 3.01
N ILE A 107 -18.15 2.11 3.94
CA ILE A 107 -16.73 2.39 3.69
C ILE A 107 -15.95 1.13 4.02
N LEU A 108 -15.12 0.67 3.09
CA LEU A 108 -14.18 -0.42 3.35
C LEU A 108 -12.79 0.12 3.56
N VAL A 109 -12.06 -0.45 4.52
CA VAL A 109 -10.67 -0.10 4.82
C VAL A 109 -9.81 -1.35 4.76
N ALA A 110 -8.94 -1.46 3.76
CA ALA A 110 -7.91 -2.48 3.70
C ALA A 110 -6.63 -1.98 4.37
N SER A 111 -6.25 -2.57 5.49
CA SER A 111 -5.00 -2.29 6.19
C SER A 111 -3.93 -3.27 5.74
N VAL A 112 -3.02 -2.82 4.87
CA VAL A 112 -1.95 -3.64 4.29
C VAL A 112 -0.70 -3.52 5.17
N GLN A 113 -0.36 -4.57 5.91
CA GLN A 113 0.76 -4.56 6.88
C GLN A 113 1.98 -5.37 6.41
N TYR A 114 1.97 -5.90 5.18
CA TYR A 114 3.13 -6.56 4.55
C TYR A 114 3.54 -5.84 3.25
N PRO A 115 4.82 -5.93 2.85
CA PRO A 115 5.24 -5.41 1.55
C PRO A 115 4.58 -6.22 0.43
N VAL A 116 3.91 -5.53 -0.49
CA VAL A 116 3.47 -6.11 -1.77
C VAL A 116 4.53 -5.78 -2.80
N THR A 117 5.13 -6.81 -3.41
CA THR A 117 6.16 -6.60 -4.43
C THR A 117 5.56 -6.01 -5.71
N ALA A 118 6.40 -5.43 -6.57
CA ALA A 118 5.93 -4.80 -7.81
C ALA A 118 5.22 -5.82 -8.73
N GLU A 119 5.73 -7.04 -8.79
CA GLU A 119 5.19 -8.14 -9.60
C GLU A 119 3.79 -8.56 -9.16
N ARG A 120 3.48 -8.39 -7.87
CA ARG A 120 2.19 -8.77 -7.26
C ARG A 120 1.21 -7.62 -7.18
N SER A 121 1.71 -6.39 -7.26
CA SER A 121 0.91 -5.16 -7.11
C SER A 121 -0.28 -5.10 -8.06
N HIS A 122 -0.12 -5.50 -9.33
CA HIS A 122 -1.21 -5.49 -10.30
C HIS A 122 -2.31 -6.51 -9.95
N ALA A 123 -1.93 -7.74 -9.57
CA ALA A 123 -2.88 -8.79 -9.21
C ALA A 123 -3.66 -8.42 -7.94
N VAL A 124 -2.98 -7.83 -6.95
CA VAL A 124 -3.60 -7.33 -5.72
C VAL A 124 -4.53 -6.15 -6.00
N ALA A 125 -4.10 -5.17 -6.81
CA ALA A 125 -4.93 -4.02 -7.18
C ALA A 125 -6.22 -4.45 -7.88
N LYS A 126 -6.12 -5.40 -8.83
CA LYS A 126 -7.28 -5.97 -9.53
C LYS A 126 -8.27 -6.65 -8.58
N LEU A 127 -7.76 -7.32 -7.54
CA LEU A 127 -8.57 -8.01 -6.55
C LEU A 127 -9.25 -7.05 -5.58
N LEU A 128 -8.54 -6.01 -5.12
CA LEU A 128 -9.05 -5.01 -4.17
C LEU A 128 -9.97 -3.97 -4.81
N ALA A 129 -9.74 -3.58 -6.06
CA ALA A 129 -10.48 -2.53 -6.75
C ALA A 129 -10.72 -2.91 -8.22
N GLY A 130 -11.67 -3.82 -8.49
CA GLY A 130 -12.04 -4.17 -9.87
C GLY A 130 -12.61 -5.57 -10.10
N GLN A 131 -12.56 -6.48 -9.12
CA GLN A 131 -13.18 -7.82 -9.24
C GLN A 131 -14.28 -8.04 -8.21
N LYS A 132 -13.91 -8.42 -6.99
CA LYS A 132 -14.88 -8.74 -5.93
C LYS A 132 -15.40 -7.50 -5.22
N ILE A 133 -14.61 -6.43 -5.25
CA ILE A 133 -14.94 -5.14 -4.66
C ILE A 133 -14.83 -4.11 -5.79
N ILE A 134 -15.94 -3.43 -6.05
CA ILE A 134 -16.12 -2.41 -7.08
C ILE A 134 -16.55 -1.14 -6.36
N PRO A 135 -15.59 -0.35 -5.86
CA PRO A 135 -15.89 0.86 -5.11
C PRO A 135 -16.25 2.03 -6.04
N ASP A 136 -17.09 2.96 -5.55
CA ASP A 136 -17.36 4.21 -6.28
C ASP A 136 -16.15 5.17 -6.26
N ARG A 137 -15.36 5.12 -5.18
CA ARG A 137 -14.17 5.93 -4.97
C ARG A 137 -13.09 5.16 -4.20
N VAL A 138 -11.82 5.41 -4.49
CA VAL A 138 -10.67 4.79 -3.84
C VAL A 138 -9.75 5.86 -3.26
N LEU A 139 -9.33 5.69 -2.01
CA LEU A 139 -8.30 6.47 -1.34
C LEU A 139 -7.14 5.56 -0.95
N VAL A 140 -5.94 5.84 -1.44
CA VAL A 140 -4.73 5.12 -1.08
C VAL A 140 -3.89 6.00 -0.17
N LEU A 141 -3.49 5.47 0.98
CA LEU A 141 -2.67 6.16 1.97
C LEU A 141 -1.29 5.49 2.02
N ASP A 142 -0.30 6.16 1.46
CA ASP A 142 1.05 5.65 1.34
C ASP A 142 2.08 6.65 1.90
N THR A 143 3.34 6.23 1.93
CA THR A 143 4.48 7.01 2.37
C THR A 143 5.39 7.33 1.20
N ILE A 144 5.98 8.52 1.21
CA ILE A 144 7.01 8.88 0.25
C ILE A 144 8.29 8.16 0.62
N ARG A 145 8.94 7.56 -0.39
CA ARG A 145 10.31 7.07 -0.25
C ARG A 145 11.26 8.17 -0.71
N SER A 146 12.27 8.47 0.08
CA SER A 146 13.25 9.52 -0.24
C SER A 146 13.87 9.36 -1.63
N ARG A 147 14.18 8.11 -2.03
CA ARG A 147 14.69 7.76 -3.36
C ARG A 147 13.77 8.08 -4.54
N ASN A 148 12.46 8.18 -4.29
CA ASN A 148 11.45 8.37 -5.32
C ASN A 148 10.97 9.84 -5.39
N PHE A 149 11.44 10.71 -4.49
CA PHE A 149 11.05 12.11 -4.46
C PHE A 149 12.11 12.99 -5.11
N ARG A 150 11.67 13.84 -6.04
CA ARG A 150 12.55 14.81 -6.69
C ARG A 150 12.54 16.11 -5.91
N GLY A 151 13.58 16.31 -5.10
CA GLY A 151 13.76 17.52 -4.31
C GLY A 151 14.47 17.22 -2.99
N LYS A 152 14.27 18.10 -2.00
CA LYS A 152 14.73 17.89 -0.63
C LYS A 152 13.54 17.43 0.22
N LEU A 153 13.72 16.33 0.93
CA LEU A 153 12.81 15.86 1.97
C LEU A 153 13.57 15.87 3.31
N PRO A 154 13.63 17.03 3.99
CA PRO A 154 14.21 17.08 5.31
C PRO A 154 13.39 16.19 6.28
N PRO A 155 14.04 15.43 7.16
CA PRO A 155 13.36 14.52 8.09
C PRO A 155 12.53 15.27 9.15
N ASP A 156 12.85 16.54 9.40
CA ASP A 156 12.20 17.38 10.40
C ASP A 156 10.90 18.03 9.89
N GLU A 157 10.65 18.00 8.58
CA GLU A 157 9.43 18.54 7.98
C GLU A 157 8.38 17.45 7.76
N THR A 158 7.14 17.77 8.11
CA THR A 158 5.98 16.95 7.78
C THR A 158 5.32 17.46 6.52
N LEU A 159 5.28 16.61 5.49
CA LEU A 159 4.70 16.96 4.20
C LEU A 159 3.69 15.89 3.79
N ALA A 160 2.68 16.31 3.04
CA ALA A 160 1.78 15.39 2.36
C ALA A 160 1.40 15.94 0.99
N PHE A 161 1.35 15.05 0.01
CA PHE A 161 1.02 15.37 -1.37
C PHE A 161 -0.05 14.42 -1.89
N LYS A 162 -0.77 14.85 -2.92
CA LYS A 162 -1.77 14.04 -3.58
C LYS A 162 -1.45 13.75 -5.04
N LEU A 163 -1.94 12.60 -5.51
CA LEU A 163 -2.09 12.23 -6.91
C LEU A 163 -3.54 11.76 -7.12
N GLU A 164 -4.11 12.06 -8.27
CA GLU A 164 -5.51 11.79 -8.56
C GLU A 164 -5.69 11.23 -9.96
N SER A 165 -6.67 10.35 -10.13
CA SER A 165 -7.15 9.89 -11.43
C SER A 165 -7.78 11.05 -12.20
N SER A 166 -7.84 10.93 -13.53
CA SER A 166 -8.43 11.96 -14.38
C SER A 166 -9.88 12.28 -13.99
N LEU A 167 -10.64 11.25 -13.60
CA LEU A 167 -12.03 11.38 -13.20
C LEU A 167 -12.20 12.11 -11.86
N GLU A 168 -11.31 11.90 -10.90
CA GLU A 168 -11.34 12.63 -9.62
C GLU A 168 -10.91 14.09 -9.83
N ARG A 169 -9.92 14.33 -10.69
CA ARG A 169 -9.43 15.68 -11.01
C ARG A 169 -10.43 16.54 -11.78
N ALA A 170 -11.25 15.92 -12.63
CA ALA A 170 -12.26 16.64 -13.42
C ALA A 170 -13.41 17.22 -12.58
N HIS A 171 -13.53 16.80 -11.32
CA HIS A 171 -14.54 17.26 -10.40
C HIS A 171 -14.13 18.57 -9.71
N ASP A 172 -15.12 19.44 -9.44
CA ASP A 172 -14.90 20.66 -8.68
C ASP A 172 -14.21 20.38 -7.34
N ASP A 173 -13.36 21.29 -6.90
CA ASP A 173 -12.65 21.22 -5.61
C ASP A 173 -13.58 20.98 -4.42
N SER A 174 -14.86 21.35 -4.52
CA SER A 174 -15.90 21.09 -3.51
C SER A 174 -16.24 19.61 -3.35
N SER A 175 -16.01 18.79 -4.38
CA SER A 175 -16.41 17.38 -4.48
C SER A 175 -15.23 16.40 -4.48
N GLN A 176 -14.00 16.92 -4.51
CA GLN A 176 -12.78 16.14 -4.29
C GLN A 176 -12.75 15.54 -2.88
N LEU A 177 -12.22 14.32 -2.78
CA LEU A 177 -12.16 13.59 -1.51
C LEU A 177 -11.18 14.22 -0.53
N VAL A 178 -10.03 14.68 -1.01
CA VAL A 178 -8.97 15.27 -0.17
C VAL A 178 -8.66 16.68 -0.65
N LYS A 179 -8.95 17.66 0.21
CA LYS A 179 -8.84 19.09 -0.09
C LYS A 179 -7.66 19.73 0.62
N GLY A 180 -7.14 20.81 0.03
CA GLY A 180 -6.10 21.63 0.65
C GLY A 180 -4.73 20.97 0.71
N LEU A 181 -4.44 20.04 -0.21
CA LEU A 181 -3.14 19.42 -0.37
C LEU A 181 -2.59 19.70 -1.76
N ASP A 182 -1.28 19.92 -1.80
CA ASP A 182 -0.56 20.12 -3.04
C ASP A 182 -0.41 18.80 -3.81
N TYR A 183 -0.36 18.91 -5.13
CA TYR A 183 -0.04 17.77 -5.98
C TYR A 183 1.43 17.36 -5.81
N LEU A 184 1.70 16.06 -5.96
CA LEU A 184 3.07 15.55 -5.93
C LEU A 184 3.93 16.27 -6.97
N PRO A 185 5.12 16.80 -6.60
CA PRO A 185 5.91 17.61 -7.49
C PRO A 185 6.42 16.80 -8.68
N SER A 186 6.46 17.47 -9.83
CA SER A 186 6.89 16.88 -11.10
C SER A 186 8.26 16.22 -11.00
N GLY A 187 8.38 15.03 -11.58
CA GLY A 187 9.59 14.20 -11.53
C GLY A 187 9.75 13.36 -10.27
N SER A 188 8.84 13.48 -9.29
CA SER A 188 8.70 12.46 -8.23
C SER A 188 7.88 11.29 -8.75
N VAL A 189 8.10 10.10 -8.17
CA VAL A 189 7.50 8.85 -8.60
C VAL A 189 6.78 8.19 -7.42
N VAL A 190 5.62 7.60 -7.68
CA VAL A 190 4.98 6.64 -6.79
C VAL A 190 5.04 5.29 -7.50
N ASP A 191 5.51 4.26 -6.80
CA ASP A 191 5.72 2.91 -7.33
C ASP A 191 4.87 1.87 -6.57
N GLY A 192 4.96 0.60 -7.00
CA GLY A 192 4.34 -0.53 -6.30
C GLY A 192 2.81 -0.51 -6.29
N LEU A 193 2.24 -0.90 -5.14
CA LEU A 193 0.80 -1.12 -5.00
C LEU A 193 -0.01 0.18 -5.13
N ALA A 194 0.49 1.30 -4.62
CA ALA A 194 -0.19 2.59 -4.74
C ALA A 194 -0.38 3.01 -6.21
N ALA A 195 0.69 2.88 -7.00
CA ALA A 195 0.66 3.17 -8.43
C ALA A 195 -0.26 2.19 -9.17
N ALA A 196 -0.19 0.90 -8.85
CA ALA A 196 -1.05 -0.11 -9.46
C ALA A 196 -2.54 0.14 -9.18
N LEU A 197 -2.89 0.54 -7.96
CA LEU A 197 -4.27 0.90 -7.58
C LEU A 197 -4.76 2.15 -8.31
N LEU A 198 -3.93 3.20 -8.39
CA LEU A 198 -4.32 4.42 -9.10
C LEU A 198 -4.47 4.17 -10.60
N GLY A 199 -3.54 3.42 -11.21
CA GLY A 199 -3.65 3.01 -12.61
C GLY A 199 -4.88 2.15 -12.87
N ARG A 200 -5.23 1.27 -11.92
CA ARG A 200 -6.47 0.49 -11.99
C ARG A 200 -7.71 1.38 -11.94
N CYS A 201 -7.72 2.38 -11.06
CA CYS A 201 -8.82 3.34 -10.99
C CYS A 201 -8.98 4.10 -12.32
N GLU A 202 -7.86 4.50 -12.94
CA GLU A 202 -7.87 5.17 -14.25
C GLU A 202 -8.47 4.26 -15.34
N MET A 203 -8.04 3.00 -15.40
CA MET A 203 -8.54 2.03 -16.40
C MET A 203 -10.03 1.71 -16.24
N ASP A 204 -10.49 1.53 -15.00
CA ASP A 204 -11.87 1.13 -14.68
C ASP A 204 -12.81 2.34 -14.50
N LYS A 205 -12.33 3.56 -14.77
CA LYS A 205 -13.07 4.83 -14.58
C LYS A 205 -13.62 4.99 -13.15
N ILE A 206 -12.81 4.60 -12.18
CA ILE A 206 -13.08 4.79 -10.75
C ILE A 206 -12.38 6.07 -10.29
N LYS A 207 -13.04 6.81 -9.41
CA LYS A 207 -12.44 8.00 -8.77
C LYS A 207 -11.35 7.55 -7.82
N GLY A 208 -10.11 7.94 -8.07
CA GLY A 208 -8.95 7.47 -7.30
C GLY A 208 -8.11 8.63 -6.80
N THR A 209 -7.73 8.59 -5.53
CA THR A 209 -6.78 9.53 -4.91
C THR A 209 -5.70 8.73 -4.21
N VAL A 210 -4.43 9.04 -4.45
CA VAL A 210 -3.30 8.59 -3.65
C VAL A 210 -2.81 9.77 -2.82
N LEU A 211 -2.82 9.61 -1.51
CA LEU A 211 -2.21 10.52 -0.56
C LEU A 211 -0.88 9.91 -0.11
N VAL A 212 0.21 10.64 -0.33
CA VAL A 212 1.54 10.25 0.15
C VAL A 212 1.99 11.18 1.26
N SER A 213 2.54 10.62 2.33
CA SER A 213 2.99 11.36 3.52
C SER A 213 4.49 11.19 3.76
N TRP A 214 5.09 12.18 4.43
CA TRP A 214 6.50 12.18 4.85
C TRP A 214 6.64 12.85 6.23
N PRO A 215 7.53 12.38 7.11
CA PRO A 215 8.36 11.17 7.01
C PRO A 215 7.54 9.87 7.15
N GLU A 216 8.20 8.72 7.02
CA GLU A 216 7.54 7.40 7.06
C GLU A 216 6.82 7.10 8.38
N ALA A 217 7.35 7.62 9.48
CA ALA A 217 6.78 7.49 10.81
C ALA A 217 7.10 8.73 11.67
N GLY A 218 6.26 8.98 12.67
CA GLY A 218 6.45 10.05 13.65
C GLY A 218 5.12 10.64 14.13
N GLY A 219 5.11 11.14 15.37
CA GLY A 219 3.92 11.79 15.94
C GLY A 219 3.34 12.91 15.07
N PRO A 220 4.16 13.84 14.55
CA PRO A 220 3.69 14.92 13.68
C PRO A 220 3.01 14.44 12.38
N VAL A 221 3.59 13.48 11.66
CA VAL A 221 2.99 12.93 10.42
C VAL A 221 1.73 12.12 10.72
N THR A 222 1.70 11.38 11.84
CA THR A 222 0.50 10.68 12.30
C THR A 222 -0.64 11.66 12.60
N SER A 223 -0.34 12.77 13.27
CA SER A 223 -1.32 13.84 13.52
C SER A 223 -1.81 14.48 12.22
N LEU A 224 -0.91 14.72 11.26
CA LEU A 224 -1.26 15.29 9.96
C LEU A 224 -2.21 14.37 9.19
N VAL A 225 -1.86 13.08 9.02
CA VAL A 225 -2.71 12.11 8.30
C VAL A 225 -4.05 11.93 9.00
N LYS A 226 -4.05 11.83 10.33
CA LYS A 226 -5.29 11.77 11.14
C LYS A 226 -6.18 12.99 10.92
N SER A 227 -5.61 14.20 10.97
CA SER A 227 -6.36 15.44 10.75
C SER A 227 -7.00 15.50 9.35
N LEU A 228 -6.28 15.03 8.32
CA LEU A 228 -6.78 14.98 6.95
C LEU A 228 -7.93 13.98 6.81
N LEU A 229 -7.83 12.81 7.43
CA LEU A 229 -8.89 11.79 7.41
C LEU A 229 -10.14 12.26 8.14
N LEU A 230 -10.01 12.84 9.33
CA LEU A 230 -11.15 13.34 10.10
C LEU A 230 -11.82 14.54 9.42
N LYS A 231 -11.03 15.45 8.83
CA LYS A 231 -11.57 16.64 8.16
C LYS A 231 -12.27 16.31 6.86
N ASN A 232 -11.68 15.44 6.04
CA ASN A 232 -12.12 15.25 4.66
C ASN A 232 -12.92 13.95 4.43
N VAL A 233 -12.57 12.86 5.12
CA VAL A 233 -13.17 11.53 4.88
C VAL A 233 -14.26 11.21 5.89
N PHE A 234 -14.03 11.52 7.17
CA PHE A 234 -14.96 11.23 8.27
C PHE A 234 -15.42 12.52 8.98
N PRO A 235 -16.04 13.48 8.27
CA PRO A 235 -16.47 14.72 8.90
C PRO A 235 -17.47 14.43 10.02
N GLY A 236 -17.25 15.04 11.19
CA GLY A 236 -18.10 14.89 12.38
C GLY A 236 -17.84 13.62 13.21
N MET A 237 -16.92 12.74 12.79
CA MET A 237 -16.52 11.61 13.61
C MET A 237 -15.65 12.11 14.77
N MET A 238 -16.11 11.89 16.01
CA MET A 238 -15.30 12.21 17.19
C MET A 238 -14.09 11.29 17.28
N ASP A 239 -12.99 11.86 17.77
CA ASP A 239 -11.76 11.13 17.98
C ASP A 239 -11.90 10.19 19.18
N HIS A 240 -12.30 8.95 18.92
CA HIS A 240 -12.35 7.88 19.92
C HIS A 240 -11.04 7.09 20.00
N THR A 241 -9.96 7.55 19.37
CA THR A 241 -8.65 6.91 19.59
C THR A 241 -8.23 7.16 21.03
N SER A 242 -8.00 6.08 21.78
CA SER A 242 -7.60 6.16 23.19
C SER A 242 -6.36 7.05 23.34
N PRO A 243 -6.28 7.89 24.39
CA PRO A 243 -5.10 8.71 24.63
C PRO A 243 -3.89 7.79 24.77
N ASP A 244 -2.96 7.97 23.85
CA ASP A 244 -1.77 7.17 23.64
C ASP A 244 -0.99 7.01 24.96
N LYS A 245 -0.98 5.79 25.48
CA LYS A 245 -0.34 5.43 26.75
C LYS A 245 1.00 4.76 26.46
N GLY A 246 1.88 5.41 25.71
CA GLY A 246 3.24 4.90 25.57
C GLY A 246 4.06 5.56 24.48
N LYS A 247 5.07 6.34 24.89
CA LYS A 247 6.22 6.74 24.05
C LYS A 247 6.98 5.53 23.43
N SER A 248 6.53 4.29 23.65
CA SER A 248 7.12 3.03 23.18
C SER A 248 6.61 2.58 21.80
N ASP A 249 5.43 3.01 21.36
CA ASP A 249 4.74 2.38 20.22
C ASP A 249 5.16 2.98 18.86
N PHE A 250 5.84 4.12 18.90
CA PHE A 250 6.51 4.71 17.73
C PHE A 250 7.86 4.04 17.40
N SER A 251 8.30 3.06 18.20
CA SER A 251 9.47 2.26 17.88
C SER A 251 9.11 1.18 16.85
N TRP A 252 9.54 1.41 15.61
CA TRP A 252 9.40 0.44 14.53
C TRP A 252 10.27 -0.80 14.80
N PRO A 253 9.72 -2.05 14.83
CA PRO A 253 10.54 -3.24 14.68
C PRO A 253 10.94 -3.43 13.20
N GLY A 254 12.11 -2.90 12.83
CA GLY A 254 12.98 -3.45 11.78
C GLY A 254 12.36 -3.78 10.41
N ARG A 255 11.81 -2.79 9.69
CA ARG A 255 11.68 -2.88 8.23
C ARG A 255 12.86 -2.20 7.52
N ILE A 256 14.08 -2.53 7.96
CA ILE A 256 15.33 -2.15 7.27
C ILE A 256 16.31 -3.33 7.43
N LYS A 257 16.19 -4.33 6.57
CA LYS A 257 17.34 -5.14 6.13
C LYS A 257 17.07 -5.94 4.86
N ASP A 258 15.84 -6.38 4.62
CA ASP A 258 15.57 -7.27 3.49
C ASP A 258 15.44 -6.59 2.12
N HIS A 259 15.44 -5.24 2.07
CA HIS A 259 15.50 -4.49 0.81
C HIS A 259 16.90 -4.03 0.41
N LEU A 260 17.93 -4.37 1.21
CA LEU A 260 19.33 -3.98 0.96
C LEU A 260 20.24 -5.16 0.61
N LEU A 261 19.74 -6.40 0.62
CA LEU A 261 20.61 -7.59 0.48
C LEU A 261 20.45 -8.41 -0.79
N ASP A 262 19.62 -8.00 -1.76
CA ASP A 262 19.39 -8.82 -2.96
C ASP A 262 19.66 -8.12 -4.31
N SER A 263 20.27 -6.93 -4.31
CA SER A 263 20.63 -6.24 -5.56
C SER A 263 22.09 -5.81 -5.72
N ASP A 264 22.94 -6.01 -4.71
CA ASP A 264 24.37 -5.60 -4.77
C ASP A 264 25.36 -6.78 -4.82
N LEU A 265 24.89 -8.00 -5.09
CA LEU A 265 25.76 -9.17 -5.29
C LEU A 265 26.19 -9.39 -6.74
N TYR A 266 26.34 -8.34 -7.56
CA TYR A 266 27.19 -8.38 -8.75
C TYR A 266 27.72 -6.97 -9.06
N THR A 267 28.91 -6.68 -8.54
CA THR A 267 29.89 -5.77 -9.17
C THR A 267 31.21 -6.51 -9.27
#